data_AF-A0A9X0W7D6-F1
#
_entry.id   AF-A0A9X0W7D6-F1
#
_cell.length_a   1.000
_cell.length_b   1.000
_cell.length_c   1.000
_cell.angle_alpha   90.00
_cell.angle_beta   90.00
_cell.angle_gamma   90.00
#
_symmetry.space_group_name_H-M   'P 1'
#
loop_
_entity.id
_entity.type
_entity.pdbx_description
1 polymer ?
#
loop_
_entity_poly.entity_id
_entity_poly.type
_entity_poly.pdbx_seq_one_letter_code
_entity_poly.pdbx_strand_id
1 'polypeptide(L)'
;MAATAAASGFLTQVELQDHLDWLDHERFYVLRRRDGAVQIGGVNVFPQRIERLLCTHPEVAEAAVRQASAEQGGRLKAFVVPVIDCVDPAALAERLDAWLASRLTALEQPRAIQIGRQLPRSAAGKLIDWPAEVYSESR
;
A
#
# COMPACT_ATOMS: atom_id res chain seq x y z
N MET A 1 -32.33 18.02 -43.11
CA MET A 1 -33.45 18.51 -42.28
C MET A 1 -33.21 18.10 -40.83
N ALA A 2 -33.14 19.10 -39.95
CA ALA A 2 -33.25 19.14 -38.48
C ALA A 2 -33.07 17.83 -37.65
N ALA A 3 -32.37 17.83 -36.52
CA ALA A 3 -32.37 18.89 -35.52
C ALA A 3 -31.06 19.00 -34.73
N THR A 4 -30.62 20.26 -34.62
CA THR A 4 -29.75 20.77 -33.58
C THR A 4 -30.45 20.61 -32.23
N ALA A 5 -29.87 19.80 -31.35
CA ALA A 5 -29.94 20.05 -29.92
C ALA A 5 -28.52 20.45 -29.49
N ALA A 6 -28.23 21.74 -29.60
CA ALA A 6 -27.08 22.31 -28.92
C ALA A 6 -27.42 22.30 -27.42
N ALA A 7 -27.13 21.18 -26.75
CA ALA A 7 -27.05 21.20 -25.31
C ALA A 7 -25.96 22.21 -24.97
N SER A 8 -26.34 23.36 -24.41
CA SER A 8 -25.42 24.39 -23.92
C SER A 8 -24.74 23.93 -22.62
N GLY A 9 -24.24 22.69 -22.61
CA GLY A 9 -23.46 22.14 -21.54
C GLY A 9 -22.01 22.51 -21.75
N PHE A 10 -21.38 23.09 -20.73
CA PHE A 10 -19.93 23.18 -20.72
C PHE A 10 -19.37 21.76 -20.56
N LEU A 11 -18.68 21.27 -21.59
CA LEU A 11 -17.88 20.07 -21.48
C LEU A 11 -16.56 20.44 -20.80
N THR A 12 -16.34 19.90 -19.61
CA THR A 12 -15.07 20.03 -18.90
C THR A 12 -14.34 18.70 -18.98
N GLN A 13 -13.11 18.73 -19.47
CA GLN A 13 -12.22 17.59 -19.38
C GLN A 13 -11.80 17.41 -17.92
N VAL A 14 -12.10 16.23 -17.36
CA VAL A 14 -11.67 15.84 -16.02
C VAL A 14 -10.67 14.71 -16.13
N GLU A 15 -9.67 14.73 -15.26
CA GLU A 15 -8.83 13.55 -15.08
C GLU A 15 -9.55 12.51 -14.25
N LEU A 16 -9.68 11.30 -14.80
CA LEU A 16 -10.15 10.16 -14.03
C LEU A 16 -9.15 9.86 -12.92
N GLN A 17 -9.65 9.49 -11.74
CA GLN A 17 -8.78 9.22 -10.61
C GLN A 17 -8.18 7.80 -10.63
N ASP A 18 -8.47 7.03 -11.67
CA ASP A 18 -8.01 5.66 -11.87
C ASP A 18 -7.14 5.55 -13.12
N HIS A 19 -6.22 4.60 -13.10
CA HIS A 19 -5.57 4.10 -14.29
C HIS A 19 -6.46 3.04 -14.91
N LEU A 20 -6.81 3.27 -16.18
CA LEU A 20 -7.62 2.36 -16.96
C LEU A 20 -6.77 1.68 -18.03
N ASP A 21 -7.08 0.43 -18.32
CA ASP A 21 -6.60 -0.28 -19.49
C ASP A 21 -7.77 -0.52 -20.43
N TRP A 22 -7.75 0.08 -21.61
CA TRP A 22 -8.87 0.03 -22.55
C TRP A 22 -8.78 -1.24 -23.38
N LEU A 23 -9.86 -2.03 -23.36
CA LEU A 23 -10.00 -3.21 -24.19
C LEU A 23 -10.47 -2.83 -25.59
N ASP A 24 -11.41 -1.89 -25.64
CA ASP A 24 -11.97 -1.30 -26.86
C ASP A 24 -12.63 0.06 -26.51
N HIS A 25 -13.49 0.56 -27.41
CA HIS A 25 -14.16 1.86 -27.28
C HIS A 25 -15.23 1.93 -26.17
N GLU A 26 -15.68 0.80 -25.63
CA GLU A 26 -16.76 0.74 -24.63
C GLU A 26 -16.33 0.04 -23.34
N ARG A 27 -15.24 -0.74 -23.37
CA ARG A 27 -14.84 -1.61 -22.27
C ARG A 27 -13.41 -1.32 -21.82
N PHE A 28 -13.20 -1.36 -20.51
CA PHE A 28 -11.91 -1.16 -19.89
C PHE A 28 -11.78 -1.94 -18.58
N TYR A 29 -10.54 -2.17 -18.16
CA TYR A 29 -10.21 -2.62 -16.81
C TYR A 29 -9.78 -1.43 -15.95
N VAL A 30 -10.24 -1.42 -14.70
CA VAL A 30 -9.72 -0.51 -13.67
C VAL A 30 -8.49 -1.15 -13.06
N LEU A 31 -7.32 -0.58 -13.28
CA LEU A 31 -6.05 -1.16 -12.82
C LEU A 31 -5.73 -0.77 -11.38
N ARG A 32 -5.66 0.54 -11.11
CA ARG A 32 -5.32 1.09 -9.80
C ARG A 32 -5.72 2.54 -9.67
N ARG A 33 -5.84 2.96 -8.42
CA ARG A 33 -5.97 4.35 -8.00
C ARG A 33 -4.73 5.18 -8.39
N ARG A 34 -4.94 6.38 -8.96
CA ARG A 34 -3.84 7.33 -9.26
C ARG A 34 -3.21 7.90 -7.99
N ASP A 35 -4.02 8.14 -6.97
CA ASP A 35 -3.60 8.62 -5.65
C ASP A 35 -2.98 7.53 -4.76
N GLY A 36 -2.88 6.29 -5.26
CA GLY A 36 -2.29 5.16 -4.54
C GLY A 36 -3.18 4.56 -3.46
N ALA A 37 -4.46 4.97 -3.34
CA ALA A 37 -5.38 4.37 -2.39
C ALA A 37 -5.63 2.88 -2.68
N VAL A 38 -5.89 2.11 -1.62
CA VAL A 38 -6.31 0.72 -1.69
C VAL A 38 -7.60 0.54 -0.92
N GLN A 39 -8.43 -0.40 -1.37
CA GLN A 39 -9.74 -0.65 -0.78
C GLN A 39 -9.64 -1.74 0.29
N ILE A 40 -9.98 -1.38 1.53
CA ILE A 40 -9.98 -2.29 2.68
C ILE A 40 -11.30 -2.15 3.42
N GLY A 41 -12.15 -3.18 3.33
CA GLY A 41 -13.45 -3.17 4.00
C GLY A 41 -14.37 -2.03 3.55
N GLY A 42 -14.28 -1.61 2.28
CA GLY A 42 -15.06 -0.50 1.73
C GLY A 42 -14.50 0.90 2.03
N VAL A 43 -13.33 0.99 2.68
CA VAL A 43 -12.68 2.25 3.01
C VAL A 43 -11.41 2.45 2.18
N ASN A 44 -11.22 3.67 1.67
CA ASN A 44 -9.97 4.09 1.03
C ASN A 44 -8.87 4.23 2.09
N VAL A 45 -7.87 3.37 2.00
CA VAL A 45 -6.67 3.41 2.84
C VAL A 45 -5.47 3.83 1.98
N PHE A 46 -4.56 4.63 2.53
CA PHE A 46 -3.42 5.19 1.79
C PHE A 46 -2.11 4.61 2.34
N PRO A 47 -1.55 3.54 1.73
CA PRO A 47 -0.33 2.90 2.21
C PRO A 47 0.84 3.87 2.41
N GLN A 48 1.01 4.83 1.50
CA GLN A 48 2.09 5.82 1.56
C GLN A 48 1.99 6.74 2.79
N ARG A 49 0.78 6.99 3.31
CA ARG A 49 0.59 7.71 4.58
C ARG A 49 1.16 6.90 5.75
N ILE A 50 0.95 5.59 5.73
CA ILE A 50 1.41 4.67 6.77
C ILE A 50 2.92 4.47 6.68
N GLU A 51 3.48 4.38 5.48
CA GLU A 51 4.94 4.40 5.23
C GLU A 51 5.59 5.64 5.83
N ARG A 52 5.06 6.82 5.50
CA ARG A 52 5.56 8.09 6.04
C ARG A 52 5.47 8.12 7.55
N LEU A 53 4.36 7.65 8.12
CA LEU A 53 4.19 7.57 9.56
C LEU A 53 5.24 6.65 10.19
N LEU A 54 5.43 5.43 9.68
CA LEU A 54 6.46 4.51 10.14
C LEU A 54 7.86 5.14 10.09
N CYS A 55 8.21 5.84 9.01
CA CYS A 55 9.47 6.57 8.88
C CYS A 55 9.64 7.76 9.86
N THR A 56 8.60 8.15 10.61
CA THR A 56 8.77 9.10 11.73
C THR A 56 9.16 8.43 13.05
N HIS A 57 9.12 7.10 13.14
CA HIS A 57 9.52 6.36 14.32
C HIS A 57 11.07 6.31 14.40
N PRO A 58 11.69 6.59 15.56
CA PRO A 58 13.15 6.70 15.67
C PRO A 58 13.92 5.40 15.38
N GLU A 59 13.26 4.25 15.50
CA GLU A 59 13.86 2.94 15.21
C GLU A 59 13.72 2.50 13.74
N VAL A 60 13.04 3.27 12.88
CA VAL A 60 12.75 2.91 11.49
C VAL A 60 13.59 3.75 10.53
N ALA A 61 14.42 3.09 9.74
CA ALA A 61 15.20 3.74 8.68
C ALA A 61 14.37 3.87 7.39
N GLU A 62 13.72 2.78 6.97
CA GLU A 62 12.86 2.75 5.78
C GLU A 62 11.61 1.90 6.05
N ALA A 63 10.52 2.26 5.40
CA ALA A 63 9.29 1.48 5.44
C ALA A 63 8.60 1.45 4.08
N ALA A 64 7.99 0.32 3.76
CA ALA A 64 7.10 0.16 2.63
C ALA A 64 5.83 -0.58 3.08
N VAL A 65 4.68 -0.22 2.52
CA VAL A 65 3.39 -0.79 2.87
C VAL A 65 2.63 -1.13 1.60
N ARG A 66 2.09 -2.35 1.53
CA ARG A 66 1.21 -2.77 0.43
C ARG A 66 0.03 -3.57 0.94
N GLN A 67 -1.00 -3.66 0.10
CA GLN A 67 -2.07 -4.63 0.31
C GLN A 67 -1.55 -6.05 -0.01
N ALA A 68 -1.87 -7.00 0.86
CA ALA A 68 -1.65 -8.42 0.63
C ALA A 68 -2.58 -8.93 -0.48
N SER A 69 -2.28 -10.10 -1.06
CA SER A 69 -3.21 -10.73 -2.00
C SER A 69 -4.53 -11.10 -1.31
N ALA A 70 -5.59 -11.31 -2.09
CA ALA A 70 -6.89 -11.73 -1.55
C ALA A 70 -6.78 -13.04 -0.75
N GLU A 71 -5.97 -13.99 -1.22
CA GLU A 71 -5.64 -15.25 -0.54
C GLU A 71 -4.97 -15.04 0.83
N GLN A 72 -4.21 -13.96 0.97
CA GLN A 72 -3.57 -13.53 2.21
C GLN A 72 -4.48 -12.60 3.05
N GLY A 73 -5.78 -12.55 2.75
CA GLY A 73 -6.78 -11.77 3.46
C GLY A 73 -6.96 -10.32 3.00
N GLY A 74 -6.21 -9.86 1.98
CA GLY A 74 -6.41 -8.53 1.39
C GLY A 74 -6.17 -7.34 2.32
N ARG A 75 -5.44 -7.55 3.43
CA ARG A 75 -5.09 -6.52 4.41
C ARG A 75 -3.70 -5.94 4.16
N LEU A 76 -3.38 -4.82 4.80
CA LEU A 76 -2.04 -4.23 4.68
C LEU A 76 -0.97 -5.10 5.32
N LYS A 77 0.21 -5.11 4.70
CA LYS A 77 1.48 -5.60 5.24
C LYS A 77 2.50 -4.47 5.19
N ALA A 78 3.26 -4.31 6.27
CA ALA A 78 4.37 -3.39 6.36
C ALA A 78 5.71 -4.14 6.32
N PHE A 79 6.67 -3.57 5.62
CA PHE A 79 8.05 -4.02 5.50
C PHE A 79 8.92 -2.91 6.03
N VAL A 80 9.70 -3.19 7.06
CA VAL A 80 10.43 -2.19 7.82
C VAL A 80 11.90 -2.56 7.85
N VAL A 81 12.74 -1.56 7.60
CA VAL A 81 14.18 -1.63 7.80
C VAL A 81 14.51 -0.84 9.07
N PRO A 82 15.12 -1.47 10.09
CA PRO A 82 15.46 -0.78 11.32
C PRO A 82 16.66 0.14 11.11
N VAL A 83 16.80 1.15 11.97
CA VAL A 83 18.03 1.97 12.02
C VAL A 83 19.24 1.17 12.53
N ILE A 84 18.99 0.20 13.42
CA ILE A 84 20.02 -0.65 14.04
C ILE A 84 19.81 -2.09 13.56
N ASP A 85 20.82 -2.64 12.88
CA ASP A 85 20.75 -3.99 12.28
C ASP A 85 20.62 -5.14 13.28
N CYS A 86 21.03 -4.93 14.55
CA CYS A 86 21.01 -5.96 15.61
C CYS A 86 19.77 -5.91 16.51
N VAL A 87 18.71 -5.18 16.13
CA VAL A 87 17.45 -5.20 16.86
C VAL A 87 16.75 -6.54 16.72
N ASP A 88 16.10 -7.01 17.80
CA ASP A 88 15.19 -8.16 17.72
C ASP A 88 13.99 -7.81 16.82
N PRO A 89 13.81 -8.52 15.69
CA PRO A 89 12.71 -8.30 14.75
C PRO A 89 11.32 -8.41 15.39
N ALA A 90 11.10 -9.41 16.26
CA ALA A 90 9.80 -9.65 16.87
C ALA A 90 9.46 -8.54 17.86
N ALA A 91 10.42 -8.19 18.72
CA ALA A 91 10.25 -7.11 19.67
C ALA A 91 10.00 -5.75 18.98
N LEU A 92 10.69 -5.45 17.87
CA LEU A 92 10.45 -4.22 17.12
C LEU A 92 9.07 -4.23 16.46
N ALA A 93 8.66 -5.35 15.86
CA ALA A 93 7.34 -5.46 15.25
C ALA A 93 6.22 -5.21 16.27
N GLU A 94 6.31 -5.77 17.48
CA GLU A 94 5.35 -5.53 18.56
C GLU A 94 5.30 -4.06 18.99
N ARG A 95 6.46 -3.40 19.15
CA ARG A 95 6.52 -1.96 19.48
C ARG A 95 5.86 -1.11 18.39
N LEU A 96 6.12 -1.41 17.13
CA LEU A 96 5.55 -0.69 16.00
C LEU A 96 4.04 -0.92 15.88
N ASP A 97 3.56 -2.14 16.13
CA ASP A 97 2.13 -2.45 16.14
C ASP A 97 1.39 -1.62 17.20
N ALA A 98 1.88 -1.62 18.45
CA ALA A 98 1.34 -0.81 19.52
C ALA A 98 1.40 0.70 19.21
N TRP A 99 2.50 1.15 18.61
CA TRP A 99 2.70 2.54 18.24
C TRP A 99 1.72 3.00 17.15
N LEU A 100 1.48 2.17 16.13
CA LEU A 100 0.49 2.41 15.07
C LEU A 100 -0.94 2.34 15.60
N ALA A 101 -1.23 1.44 16.54
CA ALA A 101 -2.56 1.26 17.11
C ALA A 101 -3.12 2.54 17.77
N SER A 102 -2.23 3.35 18.36
CA SER A 102 -2.60 4.65 18.95
C SER A 102 -2.75 5.81 17.95
N ARG A 103 -2.46 5.59 16.66
CA ARG A 103 -2.39 6.64 15.61
C ARG A 103 -3.25 6.38 14.38
N LEU A 104 -3.64 5.13 14.16
CA LEU A 104 -4.35 4.68 12.98
C LEU A 104 -5.65 3.98 13.34
N THR A 105 -6.63 4.07 12.45
CA THR A 105 -7.83 3.26 12.56
C THR A 105 -7.50 1.77 12.35
N ALA A 106 -8.36 0.87 12.84
CA ALA A 106 -8.17 -0.57 12.68
C ALA A 106 -8.12 -1.04 11.20
N LEU A 107 -8.64 -0.24 10.25
CA LEU A 107 -8.57 -0.54 8.82
C LEU A 107 -7.22 -0.13 8.20
N GLU A 108 -6.63 0.94 8.70
CA GLU A 108 -5.31 1.45 8.28
C GLU A 108 -4.15 0.67 8.90
N GLN A 109 -4.37 -0.04 10.02
CA GLN A 109 -3.31 -0.83 10.65
C GLN A 109 -2.89 -2.03 9.76
N PRO A 110 -1.57 -2.18 9.48
CA PRO A 110 -1.02 -3.40 8.91
C PRO A 110 -1.35 -4.62 9.77
N ARG A 111 -1.71 -5.74 9.14
CA ARG A 111 -1.94 -7.03 9.84
C ARG A 111 -0.68 -7.86 10.00
N ALA A 112 0.39 -7.49 9.29
CA ALA A 112 1.72 -8.04 9.49
C ALA A 112 2.74 -6.92 9.34
N ILE A 113 3.70 -6.88 10.25
CA ILE A 113 4.87 -6.01 10.18
C ILE A 113 6.07 -6.95 10.11
N GLN A 114 6.83 -6.87 9.02
CA GLN A 114 8.02 -7.67 8.79
C GLN A 114 9.24 -6.77 8.88
N ILE A 115 10.26 -7.21 9.61
CA ILE A 115 11.52 -6.49 9.78
C ILE A 115 12.58 -7.20 8.94
N GLY A 116 13.39 -6.45 8.20
CA GLY A 116 14.51 -6.99 7.44
C GLY A 116 15.58 -5.95 7.16
N ARG A 117 16.71 -6.39 6.57
CA ARG A 117 17.89 -5.52 6.36
C ARG A 117 17.74 -4.52 5.21
N GLN A 118 16.87 -4.80 4.25
CA GLN A 118 16.58 -3.91 3.11
C GLN A 118 15.21 -4.24 2.53
N LEU A 119 14.50 -3.24 1.98
CA LEU A 119 13.17 -3.45 1.42
C LEU A 119 13.17 -4.54 0.32
N PRO A 120 12.26 -5.52 0.38
CA PRO A 120 12.25 -6.64 -0.55
C PRO A 120 11.67 -6.21 -1.89
N ARG A 121 12.52 -6.09 -2.91
CA ARG A 121 12.11 -5.70 -4.27
C ARG A 121 12.43 -6.79 -5.28
N SER A 122 11.54 -7.01 -6.23
CA SER A 122 11.80 -7.86 -7.40
C SER A 122 12.82 -7.20 -8.34
N ALA A 123 13.29 -7.94 -9.34
CA ALA A 123 14.15 -7.40 -10.40
C ALA A 123 13.53 -6.19 -11.13
N ALA A 124 12.20 -6.11 -11.17
CA ALA A 124 11.44 -4.98 -11.73
C ALA A 124 11.20 -3.84 -10.71
N GLY A 125 11.81 -3.90 -9.52
CA GLY A 125 11.68 -2.89 -8.46
C GLY A 125 10.40 -2.95 -7.63
N LYS A 126 9.49 -3.90 -7.92
CA LYS A 126 8.21 -4.03 -7.22
C LYS A 126 8.43 -4.63 -5.83
N LEU A 127 7.74 -4.08 -4.82
CA LEU A 127 7.75 -4.65 -3.46
C LEU A 127 7.17 -6.08 -3.47
N ILE A 128 7.92 -7.03 -2.92
CA ILE A 128 7.57 -8.45 -2.78
C ILE A 128 7.59 -8.87 -1.32
N ASP A 129 7.27 -10.13 -1.01
CA ASP A 129 7.54 -10.69 0.32
C ASP A 129 9.03 -11.09 0.41
N TRP A 130 9.64 -11.01 1.59
CA TRP A 130 10.97 -11.61 1.79
C TRP A 130 10.87 -13.14 1.60
N PRO A 131 11.92 -13.79 1.05
CA PRO A 131 11.95 -15.24 0.90
C PRO A 131 11.78 -15.95 2.25
N ALA A 132 11.13 -17.12 2.23
CA ALA A 132 10.91 -17.95 3.42
C ALA A 132 12.23 -18.28 4.15
N GLU A 133 13.35 -18.40 3.42
CA GLU A 133 14.67 -18.71 3.97
C GLU A 133 15.29 -17.57 4.77
N VAL A 134 14.85 -16.32 4.58
CA VAL A 134 15.35 -15.15 5.33
C VAL A 134 14.73 -15.10 6.75
N TYR A 135 13.69 -15.88 7.02
CA TYR A 135 13.03 -15.96 8.34
C TYR A 135 13.68 -17.00 9.28
N SER A 136 14.60 -17.85 8.83
CA SER A 136 15.02 -19.03 9.61
C SER A 136 16.14 -18.81 10.62
N GLU A 137 16.70 -17.60 10.77
CA GLU A 137 17.74 -17.33 11.77
C GLU A 137 17.19 -16.81 13.12
N SER A 138 15.87 -16.90 13.37
CA SER A 138 15.28 -16.34 14.60
C SER A 138 14.16 -17.18 15.23
N ARG A 139 14.25 -18.52 15.17
CA ARG A 139 13.46 -19.41 16.03
C ARG A 139 14.27 -19.91 17.21
#